data_AF-A0A239AW70-F1
#
_entry.id   AF-A0A239AW70-F1
#
_cell.length_a   1.000
_cell.length_b   1.000
_cell.length_c   1.000
_cell.angle_alpha   90.00
_cell.angle_beta   90.00
_cell.angle_gamma   90.00
#
_symmetry.space_group_name_H-M   'P 1'
#
loop_
_entity.id
_entity.type
_entity.pdbx_description
1 polymer ?
#
loop_
_entity_poly.entity_id
_entity_poly.type
_entity_poly.pdbx_seq_one_letter_code
_entity_poly.pdbx_strand_id
1 'polypeptide(L)' 'MSSEQGLIMLVQQYAAKFGITFSSSLMDNEEYKARLLVLMAEAISGKRGPVTDEDVTGA' A
#
# COMPACT_ATOMS: atom_id res chain seq x y z
N MET A 1 -12.15 -16.01 -5.19
CA MET A 1 -10.84 -15.36 -5.22
C MET A 1 -10.56 -14.88 -3.80
N SER A 2 -9.68 -15.54 -3.06
CA SER A 2 -9.47 -15.28 -1.63
C SER A 2 -8.94 -13.85 -1.41
N SER A 3 -9.37 -13.20 -0.33
CA SER A 3 -8.94 -11.83 0.06
C SER A 3 -7.41 -11.66 0.05
N GLU A 4 -6.69 -12.71 0.40
CA GLU A 4 -5.23 -12.73 0.45
C GLU A 4 -4.56 -12.68 -0.93
N GLN A 5 -5.11 -13.36 -1.95
CA GLN A 5 -4.61 -13.27 -3.32
C GLN A 5 -4.79 -11.87 -3.90
N GLY A 6 -5.93 -11.22 -3.62
CA GLY A 6 -6.18 -9.84 -4.05
C GLY A 6 -5.20 -8.86 -3.41
N LEU A 7 -4.88 -9.05 -2.14
CA LEU A 7 -3.88 -8.25 -1.42
C LEU A 7 -2.49 -8.41 -2.00
N ILE A 8 -2.05 -9.65 -2.23
CA ILE A 8 -0.74 -9.94 -2.84
C ILE A 8 -0.65 -9.28 -4.22
N MET A 9 -1.69 -9.38 -5.05
CA MET A 9 -1.72 -8.73 -6.36
C MET A 9 -1.59 -7.21 -6.25
N LEU A 10 -2.28 -6.57 -5.32
CA LEU A 10 -2.21 -5.13 -5.13
C LEU A 10 -0.80 -4.69 -4.74
N VAL A 11 -0.18 -5.39 -3.79
CA VAL A 11 1.20 -5.11 -3.34
C VAL A 11 2.19 -5.29 -4.49
N GLN A 12 2.05 -6.35 -5.29
CA GLN A 12 2.91 -6.60 -6.46
C GLN A 12 2.75 -5.51 -7.53
N GLN A 13 1.52 -5.12 -7.86
CA GLN A 13 1.24 -4.05 -8.82
C GLN A 13 1.83 -2.71 -8.36
N TYR A 14 1.70 -2.41 -7.08
CA TYR A 14 2.27 -1.21 -6.49
C TYR A 14 3.80 -1.22 -6.59
N ALA A 15 4.44 -2.30 -6.11
CA ALA A 15 5.89 -2.44 -6.09
C ALA A 15 6.50 -2.41 -7.50
N ALA A 16 5.81 -2.96 -8.50
CA ALA A 16 6.25 -2.91 -9.89
C ALA A 16 6.28 -1.47 -10.45
N LYS A 17 5.43 -0.58 -9.95
CA LYS A 17 5.32 0.81 -10.43
C LYS A 17 6.22 1.79 -9.66
N PHE A 18 6.37 1.60 -8.36
CA PHE A 18 7.02 2.58 -7.48
C PHE A 18 8.19 2.02 -6.65
N GLY A 19 8.43 0.71 -6.67
CA GLY A 19 9.31 0.06 -5.71
C GLY A 19 8.71 0.02 -4.30
N ILE A 20 9.54 -0.30 -3.31
CA ILE A 20 9.16 -0.24 -1.89
C ILE A 20 9.54 1.15 -1.36
N THR A 21 8.53 1.90 -0.92
CA THR A 21 8.65 3.30 -0.47
C THR A 21 8.12 3.52 0.95
N PHE A 22 7.69 2.44 1.60
CA PHE A 22 7.18 2.40 2.97
C PHE A 22 7.74 1.16 3.70
N SER A 23 7.73 1.18 5.02
CA SER A 23 8.15 0.08 5.88
C SER A 23 7.14 -1.07 5.86
N SER A 24 7.62 -2.30 5.69
CA SER A 24 6.78 -3.49 5.78
C SER A 24 6.10 -3.64 7.14
N SER A 25 6.62 -3.02 8.21
CA SER A 25 6.01 -3.04 9.54
C SER A 25 4.63 -2.40 9.60
N LEU A 26 4.28 -1.55 8.61
CA LEU A 26 2.93 -0.98 8.51
C LEU A 26 1.87 -2.04 8.15
N MET A 27 2.27 -3.17 7.57
CA MET A 27 1.36 -4.28 7.27
C MET A 27 1.03 -5.13 8.50
N ASP A 28 1.80 -5.02 9.58
CA ASP A 28 1.59 -5.77 10.83
C ASP A 28 0.54 -5.12 11.75
N ASN A 29 0.21 -3.85 11.50
CA ASN A 29 -0.85 -3.14 12.20
C ASN A 29 -2.09 -3.07 11.29
N GLU A 30 -3.22 -3.58 11.77
CA GLU A 30 -4.46 -3.67 10.98
C GLU A 30 -5.00 -2.29 10.51
N GLU A 31 -4.84 -1.23 11.31
CA GLU A 31 -5.23 0.13 10.94
C GLU A 31 -4.35 0.67 9.81
N TYR A 32 -3.03 0.57 9.97
CA TYR A 32 -2.06 1.04 8.97
C TYR A 32 -2.15 0.23 7.69
N LYS A 33 -2.35 -1.08 7.79
CA LYS A 33 -2.59 -1.97 6.65
C LYS A 33 -3.82 -1.54 5.86
N ALA A 34 -4.95 -1.32 6.51
CA ALA A 34 -6.17 -0.87 5.82
C ALA A 34 -5.94 0.45 5.07
N ARG A 35 -5.30 1.42 5.72
CA ARG A 35 -4.96 2.72 5.12
C ARG A 35 -3.98 2.58 3.96
N LEU A 36 -2.92 1.79 4.13
CA LEU A 36 -1.90 1.53 3.12
C LEU A 36 -2.51 0.91 1.85
N LEU A 37 -3.44 -0.03 1.98
CA LEU A 37 -4.12 -0.65 0.83
C LEU A 37 -4.93 0.38 0.02
N VAL A 38 -5.63 1.30 0.69
CA VAL A 38 -6.36 2.39 0.01
C VAL A 38 -5.39 3.29 -0.75
N LEU A 39 -4.31 3.73 -0.10
CA LEU A 39 -3.32 4.62 -0.70
C LEU A 39 -2.58 3.96 -1.88
N MET A 40 -2.28 2.66 -1.79
CA MET A 40 -1.73 1.88 -2.90
C MET A 40 -2.68 1.88 -4.10
N ALA A 41 -3.97 1.65 -3.88
CA ALA A 41 -4.96 1.65 -4.96
C ALA A 41 -5.07 3.03 -5.64
N GLU A 42 -5.00 4.12 -4.87
CA GLU A 42 -4.97 5.48 -5.40
C GLU A 42 -3.69 5.75 -6.21
N ALA A 43 -2.53 5.29 -5.75
CA ALA A 43 -1.25 5.44 -6.45
C ALA A 43 -1.21 4.61 -7.75
N ILE A 44 -1.74 3.38 -7.72
CA ILE A 44 -1.87 2.53 -8.92
C ILE A 44 -2.76 3.20 -9.95
N SER A 45 -3.92 3.73 -9.52
CA SER A 45 -4.86 4.45 -10.39
C SER A 45 -4.38 5.83 -10.84
N GLY A 46 -3.23 6.30 -10.36
CA GLY A 46 -2.63 7.57 -10.77
C GLY A 46 -3.22 8.80 -10.11
N LYS A 47 -4.04 8.64 -9.07
CA LYS A 47 -4.60 9.74 -8.28
C LYS A 47 -3.55 10.41 -7.37
N ARG A 48 -2.48 9.69 -7.04
CA ARG A 48 -1.36 10.17 -6.25
C ARG A 48 -0.03 9.53 -6.69
N GLY A 49 1.06 10.06 -6.16
CA GLY A 49 2.40 9.48 -6.28
C GLY A 49 2.63 8.31 -5.32
N PRO A 50 3.90 7.90 -5.09
CA PRO A 50 4.25 6.86 -4.15
C PRO A 50 3.73 7.15 -2.72
N VAL A 51 3.70 6.11 -1.90
CA VAL A 51 3.11 6.07 -0.55
C VAL A 51 4.27 5.87 0.41
N THR A 52 4.38 6.76 1.37
CA THR A 52 5.44 6.77 2.37
C THR A 52 4.90 6.38 3.74
N ASP A 53 5.80 6.21 4.71
CA ASP A 53 5.41 5.98 6.10
C ASP A 53 4.59 7.14 6.68
N GLU A 54 4.93 8.38 6.32
CA GLU A 54 4.22 9.60 6.75
C GLU A 54 2.78 9.62 6.23
N ASP A 55 2.55 9.18 4.99
CA ASP A 55 1.19 9.09 4.41
C ASP A 55 0.26 8.17 5.20
N VAL A 56 0.82 7.12 5.81
CA VAL A 56 0.09 6.09 6.55
C VAL A 56 -0.03 6.47 8.03
N THR A 57 1.05 6.94 8.65
CA THR A 57 1.10 7.28 10.08
C THR A 57 0.55 8.66 10.40
N GLY A 58 0.54 9.59 9.43
CA GLY A 58 0.16 10.98 9.60
C GLY A 58 1.15 11.82 10.42
N ALA A 59 2.39 11.34 10.56
CA ALA A 59 3.48 12.02 11.24
C ALA A 59 4.10 13.15 10.40
#